data_AF-A0A5R9L1J5-F1
#
_entry.id   AF-A0A5R9L1J5-F1
#
_cell.length_a   1.000
_cell.length_b   1.000
_cell.length_c   1.000
_cell.angle_alpha   90.00
_cell.angle_beta   90.00
_cell.angle_gamma   90.00
#
_symmetry.space_group_name_H-M   'P 1'
#
loop_
_entity.id
_entity.type
_entity.pdbx_description
1 polymer ?
#
loop_
_entity_poly.entity_id
_entity_poly.type
_entity_poly.pdbx_seq_one_letter_code
_entity_poly.pdbx_strand_id
1 'polypeptide(L)'
;MPNVQIMSEAIVDFDNLADQPVMLPVIQKLKLALDQIRQEELARASKKLNVVERETLDLISGNMMQKILKQLVMQLKAACKRGEAETLINALHDLFNLEIKEEILV
;
A
#
# COMPACT_ATOMS: atom_id res chain seq x y z
N MET A 1 16.47 15.56 -33.22
CA MET A 1 16.19 16.93 -32.73
C MET A 1 15.81 16.83 -31.24
N PRO A 2 16.50 17.53 -30.33
CA PRO A 2 16.36 17.34 -28.88
C PRO A 2 14.96 17.68 -28.31
N ASN A 3 14.18 18.55 -28.97
CA ASN A 3 12.88 19.00 -28.45
C ASN A 3 11.78 17.93 -28.41
N VAL A 4 11.84 16.91 -29.28
CA VAL A 4 10.80 15.85 -29.31
C VAL A 4 10.93 14.93 -28.09
N GLN A 5 12.15 14.75 -27.61
CA GLN A 5 12.47 13.84 -26.50
C GLN A 5 12.00 14.41 -25.15
N ILE A 6 12.13 15.73 -24.97
CA ILE A 6 11.64 16.46 -23.79
C ILE A 6 10.09 16.42 -23.74
N MET A 7 9.42 16.54 -24.89
CA MET A 7 7.96 16.42 -24.95
C MET A 7 7.48 14.99 -24.62
N SER A 8 8.16 13.95 -25.10
CA SER A 8 7.79 12.57 -24.76
C SER A 8 8.00 12.24 -23.28
N GLU A 9 9.08 12.73 -22.66
CA GLU A 9 9.32 12.56 -21.23
C GLU A 9 8.28 13.29 -20.38
N ALA A 10 7.92 14.53 -20.75
CA ALA A 10 6.89 15.29 -20.06
C ALA A 10 5.49 14.65 -20.16
N ILE A 11 5.16 14.03 -21.30
CA ILE A 11 3.88 13.30 -21.46
C ILE A 11 3.87 12.05 -20.59
N VAL A 12 4.96 11.27 -20.58
CA VAL A 12 5.09 10.08 -19.71
C VAL A 12 5.01 10.46 -18.23
N ASP A 13 5.60 11.58 -17.82
CA ASP A 13 5.51 12.07 -16.45
C ASP A 13 4.12 12.60 -16.09
N PHE A 14 3.40 13.19 -17.04
CA PHE A 14 2.00 13.61 -16.85
C PHE A 14 1.05 12.41 -16.73
N ASP A 15 1.23 11.37 -17.54
CA ASP A 15 0.47 10.11 -17.45
C ASP A 15 0.71 9.42 -16.09
N ASN A 16 1.95 9.45 -15.59
CA ASN A 16 2.29 8.96 -14.24
C ASN A 16 1.60 9.74 -13.10
N LEU A 17 1.14 10.98 -13.37
CA LEU A 17 0.40 11.82 -12.44
C LEU A 17 -1.11 11.56 -12.52
N ALA A 18 -1.64 11.24 -13.71
CA ALA A 18 -3.06 10.99 -13.96
C ALA A 18 -3.60 9.72 -13.29
N ASP A 19 -2.76 8.70 -13.05
CA ASP A 19 -3.16 7.43 -12.40
C ASP A 19 -3.26 7.51 -10.86
N GLN A 20 -2.78 8.60 -10.25
CA GLN A 20 -2.74 8.76 -8.78
C GLN A 20 -4.10 8.79 -8.05
N PRO A 21 -5.19 9.34 -8.61
CA PRO A 21 -6.47 9.46 -7.90
C PRO A 21 -7.11 8.11 -7.53
N VAL A 22 -7.00 7.10 -8.40
CA VAL A 22 -7.57 5.75 -8.15
C VAL A 22 -6.71 4.95 -7.18
N MET A 23 -5.39 5.16 -7.20
CA MET A 23 -4.45 4.44 -6.32
C MET A 23 -4.48 4.93 -4.87
N LEU A 24 -4.69 6.23 -4.63
CA LEU A 24 -4.55 6.82 -3.30
C LEU A 24 -5.49 6.19 -2.25
N PRO A 25 -6.79 5.96 -2.52
CA PRO A 25 -7.67 5.28 -1.58
C PRO A 25 -7.22 3.85 -1.26
N VAL A 26 -6.75 3.11 -2.27
CA VAL A 26 -6.28 1.73 -2.10
C VAL A 26 -5.01 1.69 -1.24
N ILE A 27 -4.05 2.59 -1.48
CA ILE A 27 -2.82 2.69 -0.69
C ILE A 27 -3.12 3.01 0.77
N GLN A 28 -4.06 3.93 1.03
CA GLN A 28 -4.45 4.29 2.39
C GLN A 28 -5.08 3.10 3.13
N LYS A 29 -6.02 2.40 2.50
CA LYS A 29 -6.65 1.20 3.06
C LYS A 29 -5.64 0.09 3.31
N LEU A 30 -4.73 -0.14 2.36
CA LEU A 30 -3.67 -1.13 2.50
C LEU A 30 -2.76 -0.83 3.69
N LYS A 31 -2.38 0.44 3.89
CA LYS A 31 -1.61 0.86 5.07
C LYS A 31 -2.35 0.54 6.37
N LEU A 32 -3.66 0.82 6.42
CA LEU A 32 -4.49 0.54 7.60
C LEU A 32 -4.60 -0.97 7.87
N ALA A 33 -4.86 -1.77 6.85
CA ALA A 33 -4.95 -3.22 6.98
C ALA A 33 -3.63 -3.83 7.49
N LEU A 34 -2.49 -3.40 6.95
CA LEU A 34 -1.17 -3.85 7.40
C LEU A 34 -0.86 -3.44 8.84
N ASP A 35 -1.20 -2.21 9.23
CA ASP A 35 -0.99 -1.78 10.62
C ASP A 35 -1.93 -2.52 11.58
N GLN A 36 -3.17 -2.80 11.20
CA GLN A 36 -4.08 -3.61 12.00
C GLN A 36 -3.52 -5.02 12.23
N ILE A 37 -3.07 -5.71 11.18
CA ILE A 37 -2.42 -7.02 11.29
C ILE A 37 -1.22 -6.94 12.26
N ARG A 38 -0.39 -5.90 12.11
CA ARG A 38 0.78 -5.69 12.98
C ARG A 38 0.38 -5.53 14.44
N GLN A 39 -0.60 -4.69 14.74
CA GLN A 39 -1.07 -4.42 16.10
C GLN A 39 -1.66 -5.68 16.75
N GLU A 40 -2.42 -6.46 15.99
CA GLU A 40 -2.98 -7.72 16.46
C GLU A 40 -1.88 -8.74 16.81
N GLU A 41 -0.83 -8.85 15.99
CA GLU A 41 0.31 -9.72 16.29
C GLU A 41 1.15 -9.23 17.48
N LEU A 42 1.37 -7.91 17.58
CA LEU A 42 2.04 -7.32 18.75
C LEU A 42 1.25 -7.59 20.03
N ALA A 43 -0.08 -7.44 20.00
CA ALA A 43 -0.94 -7.76 21.12
C ALA A 43 -0.85 -9.24 21.52
N ARG A 44 -0.81 -10.15 20.54
CA ARG A 44 -0.61 -11.60 20.77
C ARG A 44 0.73 -11.90 21.44
N ALA A 45 1.82 -11.27 20.99
CA ALA A 45 3.17 -11.49 21.52
C ALA A 45 3.41 -10.84 22.89
N SER A 46 2.74 -9.71 23.16
CA SER A 46 3.04 -8.82 24.31
C SER A 46 2.96 -9.46 25.69
N LYS A 47 2.21 -10.55 25.87
CA LYS A 47 1.97 -11.21 27.17
C LYS A 47 3.24 -11.79 27.82
N LYS A 48 4.33 -11.96 27.07
CA LYS A 48 5.56 -12.62 27.54
C LYS A 48 6.81 -11.76 27.44
N LEU A 49 6.69 -10.50 27.03
CA LEU A 49 7.83 -9.65 26.67
C LEU A 49 8.09 -8.57 27.71
N ASN A 50 9.37 -8.36 28.03
CA ASN A 50 9.82 -7.21 28.81
C ASN A 50 9.73 -5.92 27.97
N VAL A 51 10.06 -4.77 28.57
CA VAL A 51 9.94 -3.46 27.90
C VAL A 51 10.85 -3.35 26.69
N VAL A 52 12.12 -3.75 26.82
CA VAL A 52 13.12 -3.66 25.74
C VAL A 52 12.75 -4.57 24.57
N GLU A 53 12.28 -5.78 24.86
CA GLU A 53 11.80 -6.73 23.84
C GLU A 53 10.58 -6.19 23.09
N ARG A 54 9.65 -5.53 23.79
CA ARG A 54 8.47 -4.90 23.17
C ARG A 54 8.88 -3.76 22.24
N GLU A 55 9.78 -2.88 22.66
CA GLU A 55 10.28 -1.78 21.83
C GLU A 55 11.03 -2.29 20.60
N THR A 56 11.87 -3.31 20.78
CA THR A 56 12.61 -3.94 19.68
C THR A 56 11.65 -4.59 18.67
N LEU A 57 10.63 -5.30 19.16
CA LEU A 57 9.63 -5.94 18.32
C LEU A 57 8.76 -4.91 17.58
N ASP A 58 8.37 -3.83 18.23
CA ASP A 58 7.63 -2.72 17.61
C ASP A 58 8.43 -2.09 16.47
N LEU A 59 9.72 -1.79 16.71
CA LEU A 59 10.62 -1.24 15.68
C LEU A 59 10.78 -2.19 14.49
N ILE A 60 11.07 -3.47 14.73
CA ILE A 60 11.27 -4.46 13.67
C ILE A 60 9.98 -4.64 12.86
N SER A 61 8.85 -4.84 13.54
CA SER A 61 7.56 -5.05 12.87
C SER A 61 7.13 -3.83 12.06
N GLY A 62 7.35 -2.61 12.58
CA GLY A 62 7.09 -1.36 11.86
C GLY A 62 7.94 -1.26 10.58
N ASN A 63 9.24 -1.54 10.68
CA ASN A 63 10.14 -1.54 9.52
C ASN A 63 9.75 -2.60 8.48
N MET A 64 9.29 -3.78 8.91
CA MET A 64 8.79 -4.83 8.02
C MET A 64 7.54 -4.37 7.27
N MET A 65 6.54 -3.81 7.97
CA MET A 65 5.32 -3.30 7.35
C MET A 65 5.60 -2.18 6.36
N GLN A 66 6.52 -1.26 6.69
CA GLN A 66 6.93 -0.20 5.76
C GLN A 66 7.58 -0.76 4.48
N LYS A 67 8.43 -1.78 4.58
CA LYS A 67 9.03 -2.45 3.41
C LYS A 67 7.98 -3.12 2.54
N ILE A 68 7.04 -3.84 3.15
CA ILE A 68 5.93 -4.50 2.44
C ILE A 68 5.07 -3.46 1.72
N LEU A 69 4.63 -2.42 2.42
CA LEU A 69 3.84 -1.33 1.84
C LEU A 69 4.56 -0.67 0.66
N LYS A 70 5.85 -0.36 0.82
CA LYS A 70 6.66 0.23 -0.27
C LYS A 70 6.70 -0.68 -1.50
N GLN A 71 6.91 -1.98 -1.30
CA GLN A 71 6.94 -2.94 -2.39
C GLN A 71 5.59 -3.01 -3.12
N LEU A 72 4.48 -3.08 -2.38
CA LEU A 72 3.13 -3.12 -2.96
C LEU A 72 2.79 -1.84 -3.73
N VAL A 73 3.16 -0.67 -3.20
CA VAL A 73 2.97 0.62 -3.91
C VAL A 73 3.77 0.67 -5.21
N MET A 74 5.00 0.15 -5.23
CA MET A 74 5.80 0.08 -6.46
C MET A 74 5.15 -0.85 -7.51
N GLN A 75 4.63 -2.00 -7.08
CA GLN A 75 3.92 -2.92 -7.97
C GLN A 75 2.60 -2.33 -8.49
N LEU A 76 1.88 -1.61 -7.64
CA LEU A 76 0.65 -0.91 -8.03
C LEU A 76 0.92 0.14 -9.10
N LYS A 77 1.95 0.98 -8.89
CA LYS A 77 2.39 1.95 -9.91
C LYS A 77 2.80 1.28 -11.21
N ALA A 78 3.50 0.15 -11.14
CA ALA A 78 3.92 -0.59 -12.32
C ALA A 78 2.72 -1.21 -13.07
N ALA A 79 1.70 -1.70 -12.35
CA ALA A 79 0.48 -2.23 -12.93
C ALA A 79 -0.36 -1.14 -13.61
N CYS A 80 -0.45 0.07 -13.03
CA CYS A 80 -1.07 1.23 -13.68
C CYS A 80 -0.45 1.53 -15.05
N LYS A 81 0.87 1.62 -15.11
CA LYS A 81 1.60 1.84 -16.39
C LYS A 81 1.38 0.73 -17.42
N ARG A 82 1.00 -0.47 -17.00
CA ARG A 82 0.71 -1.61 -17.89
C ARG A 82 -0.76 -1.76 -18.23
N GLY A 83 -1.65 -0.93 -17.67
CA GLY A 83 -3.10 -1.09 -17.81
C GLY A 83 -3.68 -2.27 -17.02
N GLU A 84 -2.94 -2.80 -16.05
CA GLU A 84 -3.29 -3.97 -15.22
C GLU A 84 -3.74 -3.57 -13.80
N ALA A 85 -3.93 -2.28 -13.53
CA ALA A 85 -4.20 -1.75 -12.20
C ALA A 85 -5.41 -2.42 -11.53
N GLU A 86 -6.51 -2.57 -12.26
CA GLU A 86 -7.76 -3.12 -11.75
C GLU A 86 -7.60 -4.57 -11.25
N THR A 87 -6.86 -5.40 -12.00
CA THR A 87 -6.59 -6.79 -11.59
C THR A 87 -5.80 -6.83 -10.29
N LEU A 88 -4.76 -6.00 -10.16
CA LEU A 88 -3.96 -5.94 -8.94
C LEU A 88 -4.74 -5.34 -7.77
N ILE A 89 -5.57 -4.33 -8.01
CA ILE A 89 -6.45 -3.74 -6.99
C ILE A 89 -7.42 -4.80 -6.47
N ASN A 90 -8.09 -5.55 -7.35
CA ASN A 90 -9.01 -6.62 -6.94
C ASN A 90 -8.29 -7.70 -6.13
N ALA A 91 -7.10 -8.13 -6.55
CA ALA A 91 -6.30 -9.08 -5.76
C ALA A 91 -5.93 -8.52 -4.37
N LEU A 92 -5.60 -7.23 -4.26
CA LEU A 92 -5.32 -6.60 -2.97
C LEU A 92 -6.59 -6.49 -2.10
N HIS A 93 -7.74 -6.23 -2.71
CA HIS A 93 -9.04 -6.27 -2.04
C HIS A 93 -9.32 -7.65 -1.46
N ASP A 94 -9.12 -8.73 -2.23
CA ASP A 94 -9.34 -10.10 -1.76
C ASP A 94 -8.36 -10.50 -0.64
N LEU A 95 -7.07 -10.13 -0.78
CA LEU A 95 -6.03 -10.53 0.18
C LEU A 95 -6.12 -9.80 1.52
N PHE A 96 -6.50 -8.51 1.50
CA PHE A 96 -6.50 -7.65 2.69
C PHE A 96 -7.89 -7.17 3.09
N ASN A 97 -8.93 -7.65 2.43
CA ASN A 97 -10.33 -7.27 2.67
C ASN A 97 -10.51 -5.74 2.67
N LEU A 98 -10.02 -5.06 1.64
CA LEU A 98 -9.98 -3.58 1.54
C LEU A 98 -11.33 -2.93 1.17
N GLU A 99 -12.39 -3.73 1.04
CA GLU A 99 -13.73 -3.20 0.79
C GLU A 99 -14.24 -2.39 1.98
N ILE A 100 -14.91 -1.28 1.70
CA ILE A 100 -15.62 -0.54 2.73
C ILE A 100 -16.87 -1.35 3.00
N LYS A 101 -17.04 -1.86 4.23
CA LYS A 101 -18.38 -2.18 4.70
C LYS A 101 -19.15 -0.86 4.73
N GLU A 102 -19.84 -0.52 3.66
CA GLU A 102 -21.00 0.36 3.77
C GLU A 102 -22.01 -0.44 4.60
N GLU A 103 -22.04 -0.17 5.90
CA GLU A 103 -23.22 -0.48 6.69
C GLU A 103 -24.38 0.25 6.01
N ILE A 104 -25.16 -0.51 5.25
CA ILE A 104 -26.52 -0.12 4.90
C ILE A 104 -27.24 0.04 6.23
N LEU A 105 -27.39 1.30 6.68
CA LEU A 105 -28.37 1.66 7.68
C LEU A 105 -29.75 1.32 7.07
N VAL A 106 -30.25 0.13 7.41
CA VAL A 106 -31.67 -0.24 7.26
C VAL A 106 -32.39 0.17 8.54
#